data_AF-A0AAD9EWC9-F1
#
_entry.id   AF-A0AAD9EWC9-F1
#
_cell.length_a   1.000
_cell.length_b   1.000
_cell.length_c   1.000
_cell.angle_alpha   90.00
_cell.angle_beta   90.00
_cell.angle_gamma   90.00
#
_symmetry.space_group_name_H-M   'P 1'
#
loop_
_entity.id
_entity.type
_entity.pdbx_description
1 polymer ?
#
loop_
_entity_poly.entity_id
_entity_poly.type
_entity_poly.pdbx_seq_one_letter_code
_entity_poly.pdbx_strand_id
1 'polypeptide(L)'
;MSGCEWDEETGEVKGFEHHGFDGEDFLILDLETESWIAPTRESFLTKQKWEKNKALMAQKKNYYTQICPEFLKKYVNLGRSFLMRTEIPSVSLLQKSPSSPVSCHATGFYPDRAIMFWSKDGEELHDNVDHGEILPNHDGSFQMSVDLNVSSFPAEHWDKYRCVFQLSGVKDQVIRLDSAVIRTNRGKTASQRLNGY
;
A
#
# COMPACT_ATOMS: atom_id res chain seq x y z
N MET A 1 4.96 19.14 -3.20
CA MET A 1 4.27 18.50 -2.06
C MET A 1 4.70 19.18 -0.77
N SER A 2 3.78 19.48 0.16
CA SER A 2 4.14 20.06 1.45
C SER A 2 3.21 19.56 2.55
N GLY A 3 3.70 19.54 3.79
CA GLY A 3 2.94 19.06 4.93
C GLY A 3 3.80 18.89 6.18
N CYS A 4 3.25 18.16 7.13
CA CYS A 4 3.96 17.74 8.32
C CYS A 4 3.51 16.34 8.73
N GLU A 5 4.42 15.62 9.38
CA GLU A 5 4.17 14.36 10.05
C GLU A 5 4.19 14.61 11.55
N TRP A 6 3.34 13.88 12.28
CA TRP A 6 3.29 13.92 13.74
C TRP A 6 3.34 12.48 14.26
N ASP A 7 4.31 12.21 15.12
CA ASP A 7 4.42 10.98 15.88
C ASP A 7 3.67 11.13 17.22
N GLU A 8 2.65 10.30 17.42
CA GLU A 8 1.83 10.33 18.65
C GLU A 8 2.59 9.81 19.88
N GLU A 9 3.55 8.89 19.71
CA GLU A 9 4.31 8.28 20.81
C GLU A 9 5.41 9.21 21.32
N THR A 10 6.20 9.77 20.39
CA THR A 10 7.34 10.64 20.73
C THR A 10 6.96 12.12 20.82
N GLY A 11 5.85 12.50 20.19
CA GLY A 11 5.45 13.90 20.02
C GLY A 11 6.26 14.64 18.94
N GLU A 12 7.17 13.95 18.23
CA GLU A 12 8.00 14.53 17.19
C GLU A 12 7.14 15.06 16.03
N VAL A 13 7.52 16.22 15.49
CA VAL A 13 6.91 16.82 14.30
C VAL A 13 7.98 17.03 13.24
N LYS A 14 7.76 16.49 12.05
CA LYS A 14 8.62 16.70 10.88
C LYS A 14 7.86 17.48 9.83
N GLY A 15 8.39 18.63 9.45
CA GLY A 15 7.84 19.47 8.40
C GLY A 15 8.54 19.23 7.07
N PHE A 16 7.83 19.33 5.96
CA PHE A 16 8.43 19.18 4.64
C PHE A 16 7.78 20.08 3.59
N GLU A 17 8.60 20.53 2.63
CA GLU A 17 8.14 21.22 1.42
C GLU A 17 9.06 20.91 0.24
N HIS A 18 8.51 20.28 -0.78
CA HIS A 18 9.21 19.82 -1.97
C HIS A 18 8.54 20.44 -3.20
N HIS A 19 9.32 21.03 -4.08
CA HIS A 19 8.89 21.53 -5.39
C HIS A 19 9.49 20.63 -6.46
N GLY A 20 8.65 20.19 -7.40
CA GLY A 20 9.09 19.44 -8.59
C GLY A 20 8.87 20.26 -9.85
N PHE A 21 9.73 20.06 -10.84
CA PHE A 21 9.66 20.67 -12.17
C PHE A 21 9.94 19.60 -13.21
N ASP A 22 9.07 19.46 -14.23
CA ASP A 22 9.13 18.40 -15.24
C ASP A 22 9.18 16.96 -14.67
N GLY A 23 8.58 16.77 -13.49
CA GLY A 23 8.57 15.47 -12.80
C GLY A 23 9.85 15.16 -12.01
N GLU A 24 10.82 16.07 -11.99
CA GLU A 24 12.07 15.94 -11.22
C GLU A 24 12.09 16.86 -10.01
N ASP A 25 12.92 16.51 -9.02
CA ASP A 25 13.12 17.34 -7.83
C ASP A 25 13.76 18.68 -8.19
N PHE A 26 13.14 19.76 -7.73
CA PHE A 26 13.57 21.12 -8.05
C PHE A 26 14.01 21.90 -6.82
N LEU A 27 13.23 21.94 -5.75
CA LEU A 27 13.63 22.58 -4.48
C LEU A 27 13.08 21.81 -3.29
N ILE A 28 13.92 21.55 -2.30
CA ILE A 28 13.54 20.83 -1.08
C ILE A 28 13.86 21.71 0.11
N LEU A 29 12.88 21.98 0.96
CA LEU A 29 13.06 22.78 2.17
C LEU A 29 13.79 21.95 3.23
N ASP A 30 14.93 22.46 3.70
CA ASP A 30 15.62 21.95 4.87
C ASP A 30 15.31 22.87 6.06
N LEU A 31 14.44 22.39 6.96
CA LEU A 31 14.03 23.12 8.16
C LEU A 31 15.10 23.12 9.25
N GLU A 32 16.04 22.17 9.25
CA GLU A 32 17.12 22.11 10.24
C GLU A 32 18.11 23.24 10.00
N THR A 33 18.51 23.44 8.74
CA THR A 33 19.43 24.52 8.35
C THR A 33 18.73 25.81 7.95
N GLU A 34 17.39 25.83 7.94
CA GLU A 34 16.56 26.93 7.44
C GLU A 34 16.99 27.38 6.03
N SER A 35 17.15 26.40 5.14
CA SER A 35 17.68 26.59 3.80
C SER A 35 16.91 25.78 2.76
N TRP A 36 17.28 25.91 1.49
CA TRP A 36 16.72 25.13 0.38
C TRP A 36 17.79 24.26 -0.26
N ILE A 37 17.53 22.98 -0.43
CA ILE A 37 18.35 22.11 -1.28
C ILE A 37 17.91 22.33 -2.72
N ALA A 38 18.88 22.55 -3.62
CA ALA A 38 18.70 22.82 -5.04
C ALA A 38 19.38 21.69 -5.84
N PRO A 39 18.64 20.63 -6.22
CA PRO A 39 19.23 19.46 -6.90
C PRO A 39 19.75 19.77 -8.31
N THR A 40 19.15 20.77 -8.97
CA THR A 40 19.50 21.18 -10.34
C THR A 40 20.11 22.58 -10.38
N ARG A 41 20.87 22.90 -11.44
CA ARG A 41 21.49 24.24 -11.58
C ARG A 41 20.43 25.33 -11.80
N GLU A 42 19.37 24.97 -12.50
CA GLU A 42 18.22 25.79 -12.83
C GLU A 42 17.49 26.27 -11.56
N SER A 43 17.44 25.42 -10.53
CA SER A 43 16.82 25.75 -9.24
C SER A 43 17.65 26.68 -8.35
N PHE A 44 18.95 26.81 -8.60
CA PHE A 44 19.88 27.55 -7.73
C PHE A 44 19.53 29.05 -7.61
N LEU A 45 19.12 29.68 -8.71
CA LEU A 45 18.72 31.09 -8.70
C LEU A 45 17.49 31.31 -7.81
N THR A 46 16.55 30.36 -7.81
CA THR A 46 15.34 30.41 -6.98
C THR A 46 15.68 30.19 -5.51
N LYS A 47 16.53 29.20 -5.18
CA LYS A 47 17.11 29.01 -3.84
C LYS A 47 17.67 30.31 -3.30
N GLN A 48 18.59 30.95 -4.05
CA GLN A 48 19.25 32.17 -3.60
C GLN A 48 18.25 33.32 -3.36
N LYS A 49 17.23 33.45 -4.21
CA LYS A 49 16.17 34.46 -4.05
C LYS A 49 15.34 34.22 -2.79
N TRP A 50 14.94 32.97 -2.53
CA TRP A 50 14.08 32.62 -1.41
C TRP A 50 14.82 32.68 -0.07
N GLU A 51 16.08 32.23 -0.01
CA GLU A 51 16.90 32.28 1.21
C GLU A 51 17.27 33.72 1.64
N LYS A 52 17.34 34.65 0.68
CA LYS A 52 17.49 36.09 0.96
C LYS A 52 16.24 36.68 1.63
N ASN A 53 15.07 36.08 1.44
CA ASN A 53 13.83 36.52 2.08
C ASN A 53 13.68 35.85 3.46
N LYS A 54 14.28 36.46 4.48
CA LYS A 54 14.24 35.95 5.86
C LYS A 54 12.83 35.88 6.44
N ALA A 55 11.94 36.79 6.07
CA ALA A 55 10.54 36.75 6.50
C ALA A 55 9.81 35.51 5.95
N LEU A 56 10.06 35.15 4.69
CA LEU A 56 9.51 33.94 4.08
C LEU A 56 10.02 32.67 4.79
N MET A 57 11.31 32.60 5.08
CA MET A 57 11.89 31.43 5.79
C MET A 57 11.32 31.28 7.20
N ALA A 58 11.21 32.39 7.95
CA ALA A 58 10.57 32.38 9.27
C ALA A 58 9.10 31.96 9.21
N GLN A 59 8.35 32.44 8.20
CA GLN A 59 6.96 32.05 7.98
C GLN A 59 6.83 30.54 7.70
N LYS A 60 7.68 29.99 6.83
CA LYS A 60 7.69 28.55 6.52
C LYS A 60 8.02 27.72 7.75
N LYS A 61 9.04 28.10 8.50
CA LYS A 61 9.40 27.43 9.76
C LYS A 61 8.24 27.41 10.73
N ASN A 62 7.60 28.55 10.98
CA ASN A 62 6.43 28.64 11.85
C ASN A 62 5.26 27.78 11.35
N TYR A 63 5.00 27.80 10.03
CA TYR A 63 3.93 27.00 9.45
C TYR A 63 4.14 25.51 9.68
N TYR A 64 5.31 24.97 9.32
CA TYR A 64 5.54 23.53 9.38
C TYR A 64 5.78 23.00 10.80
N THR A 65 6.29 23.82 11.72
CA THR A 65 6.58 23.39 13.11
C THR A 65 5.45 23.66 14.09
N GLN A 66 4.55 24.61 13.82
CA GLN A 66 3.47 25.00 14.75
C GLN A 66 2.09 24.82 14.14
N ILE A 67 1.83 25.49 13.00
CA ILE A 67 0.48 25.57 12.43
C ILE A 67 0.06 24.21 11.87
N CYS A 68 0.89 23.61 11.03
CA CYS A 68 0.60 22.33 10.41
C CYS A 68 0.28 21.22 11.44
N PRO A 69 1.12 20.95 12.47
CA PRO A 69 0.82 19.90 13.43
C PRO A 69 -0.43 20.21 14.28
N GLU A 70 -0.73 21.47 14.57
CA GLU A 70 -1.98 21.86 15.25
C GLU A 70 -3.21 21.44 14.43
N PHE A 71 -3.22 21.77 13.14
CA PHE A 71 -4.29 21.37 12.23
C PHE A 71 -4.34 19.85 12.04
N LEU A 72 -3.20 19.18 11.88
CA LEU A 72 -3.13 17.73 11.74
C LEU A 72 -3.77 17.03 12.94
N LYS A 73 -3.37 17.39 14.17
CA LYS A 73 -3.95 16.86 15.42
C LYS A 73 -5.46 17.10 15.48
N LYS A 74 -5.92 18.29 15.09
CA LYS A 74 -7.35 18.62 15.04
C LYS A 74 -8.10 17.69 14.06
N TYR A 75 -7.60 17.50 12.85
CA TYR A 75 -8.27 16.68 11.84
C TYR A 75 -8.23 15.19 12.17
N VAL A 76 -7.13 14.68 12.72
CA VAL A 76 -7.04 13.29 13.21
C VAL A 76 -8.08 13.05 14.30
N ASN A 77 -8.24 13.98 15.24
CA ASN A 77 -9.25 13.88 16.29
C ASN A 77 -10.68 13.94 15.74
N LEU A 78 -10.97 14.84 14.80
CA LEU A 78 -12.29 14.95 14.18
C LEU A 78 -12.64 13.71 13.32
N GLY A 79 -11.66 13.18 12.59
CA GLY A 79 -11.82 12.04 11.68
C GLY A 79 -11.53 10.68 12.32
N ARG A 80 -11.31 10.62 13.65
CA ARG A 80 -10.74 9.45 14.33
C ARG A 80 -11.49 8.15 14.03
N SER A 81 -12.82 8.19 14.05
CA SER A 81 -13.65 7.01 13.79
C SER A 81 -13.47 6.44 12.38
N PHE A 82 -13.15 7.30 11.41
CA PHE A 82 -12.91 6.88 10.03
C PHE A 82 -11.43 6.54 9.79
N LEU A 83 -10.50 7.37 10.26
CA LEU A 83 -9.06 7.17 10.04
C LEU A 83 -8.48 5.98 10.80
N MET A 84 -9.02 5.69 11.99
CA MET A 84 -8.58 4.57 12.84
C MET A 84 -9.47 3.33 12.67
N ARG A 85 -10.31 3.28 11.63
CA ARG A 85 -11.10 2.09 11.35
C ARG A 85 -10.21 0.97 10.85
N THR A 86 -10.66 -0.26 11.02
CA THR A 86 -10.02 -1.43 10.43
C THR A 86 -11.06 -2.24 9.69
N GLU A 87 -10.79 -2.50 8.43
CA GLU A 87 -11.65 -3.30 7.56
C GLU A 87 -10.88 -4.56 7.13
N ILE A 88 -11.48 -5.72 7.34
CA ILE A 88 -10.89 -7.03 7.03
C ILE A 88 -11.29 -7.38 5.59
N PRO A 89 -10.36 -7.85 4.73
CA PRO A 89 -10.70 -8.14 3.35
C PRO A 89 -11.56 -9.38 3.21
N SER A 90 -12.24 -9.46 2.07
CA SER A 90 -12.60 -10.74 1.46
C SER A 90 -11.39 -11.26 0.68
N VAL A 91 -10.97 -12.50 0.97
CA VAL A 91 -9.89 -13.19 0.24
C VAL A 91 -10.46 -14.29 -0.66
N SER A 92 -10.00 -14.35 -1.90
CA SER A 92 -10.45 -15.36 -2.86
C SER A 92 -9.33 -15.84 -3.77
N LEU A 93 -9.41 -17.09 -4.22
CA LEU A 93 -8.51 -17.65 -5.22
C LEU A 93 -9.15 -17.54 -6.61
N LEU A 94 -8.44 -16.95 -7.55
CA LEU A 94 -8.89 -16.70 -8.91
C LEU A 94 -7.96 -17.39 -9.91
N GLN A 95 -8.52 -18.00 -10.95
CA GLN A 95 -7.71 -18.58 -12.02
C GLN A 95 -8.37 -18.41 -13.39
N LYS A 96 -7.65 -17.78 -14.33
CA LYS A 96 -8.13 -17.53 -15.71
C LYS A 96 -8.22 -18.82 -16.52
N SER A 97 -7.23 -19.69 -16.40
CA SER A 97 -7.17 -21.00 -17.07
C SER A 97 -6.35 -22.00 -16.26
N PRO A 98 -6.47 -23.33 -16.48
CA PRO A 98 -5.69 -24.34 -15.76
C PRO A 98 -4.17 -24.16 -15.87
N SER A 99 -3.69 -23.51 -16.93
CA SER A 99 -2.27 -23.20 -17.14
C SER A 99 -1.88 -21.79 -16.65
N SER A 100 -2.84 -20.97 -16.23
CA SER A 100 -2.56 -19.65 -15.65
C SER A 100 -2.14 -19.79 -14.18
N PRO A 101 -1.31 -18.85 -13.68
CA PRO A 101 -1.11 -18.70 -12.24
C PRO A 101 -2.43 -18.60 -11.50
N VAL A 102 -2.44 -19.09 -10.26
CA VAL A 102 -3.55 -18.88 -9.32
C VAL A 102 -3.28 -17.58 -8.59
N SER A 103 -4.18 -16.62 -8.76
CA SER A 103 -4.13 -15.33 -8.08
C SER A 103 -4.86 -15.44 -6.75
N CYS A 104 -4.16 -15.17 -5.66
CA CYS A 104 -4.82 -14.88 -4.39
C CYS A 104 -5.14 -13.40 -4.35
N HIS A 105 -6.42 -13.05 -4.30
CA HIS A 105 -6.90 -11.67 -4.35
C HIS A 105 -7.60 -11.32 -3.04
N ALA A 106 -7.16 -10.23 -2.41
CA ALA A 106 -7.76 -9.63 -1.23
C ALA A 106 -8.32 -8.27 -1.59
N THR A 107 -9.57 -7.98 -1.20
CA THR A 107 -10.21 -6.67 -1.43
C THR A 107 -11.12 -6.28 -0.29
N GLY A 108 -11.28 -4.98 -0.06
CA GLY A 108 -12.11 -4.43 1.01
C GLY A 108 -11.37 -4.28 2.34
N PHE A 109 -10.04 -4.10 2.31
CA PHE A 109 -9.26 -3.88 3.53
C PHE A 109 -8.87 -2.42 3.71
N TYR A 110 -8.67 -2.02 4.97
CA TYR A 110 -8.17 -0.70 5.36
C TYR A 110 -7.47 -0.81 6.73
N PRO A 111 -6.31 -0.14 6.95
CA PRO A 111 -5.57 0.75 6.04
C PRO A 111 -4.76 0.01 4.94
N ASP A 112 -4.03 0.76 4.12
CA ASP A 112 -3.16 0.29 3.02
C ASP A 112 -1.84 -0.36 3.46
N ARG A 113 -1.70 -0.73 4.74
CA ARG A 113 -0.48 -1.33 5.30
C ARG A 113 -0.69 -2.81 5.61
N ALA A 114 -0.94 -3.59 4.56
CA ALA A 114 -1.12 -5.02 4.64
C ALA A 114 -0.01 -5.77 3.89
N ILE A 115 0.20 -7.02 4.28
CA ILE A 115 1.15 -7.94 3.65
C ILE A 115 0.36 -9.16 3.16
N MET A 116 0.70 -9.65 1.97
CA MET A 116 0.13 -10.88 1.45
C MET A 116 1.22 -11.72 0.79
N PHE A 117 1.19 -13.04 1.01
CA PHE A 117 2.19 -13.96 0.49
C PHE A 117 1.63 -15.38 0.36
N TRP A 118 2.32 -16.21 -0.42
CA TRP A 118 2.10 -17.65 -0.43
C TRP A 118 3.04 -18.33 0.55
N SER A 119 2.52 -19.30 1.29
CA SER A 119 3.31 -20.17 2.16
C SER A 119 3.14 -21.63 1.76
N LYS A 120 4.18 -22.43 2.01
CA LYS A 120 4.16 -23.88 1.90
C LYS A 120 4.64 -24.48 3.20
N ASP A 121 3.82 -25.34 3.79
CA ASP A 121 4.13 -26.00 5.07
C ASP A 121 4.50 -25.03 6.21
N GLY A 122 4.05 -23.76 6.12
CA GLY A 122 4.29 -22.70 7.11
C GLY A 122 5.43 -21.74 6.77
N GLU A 123 6.21 -22.00 5.73
CA GLU A 123 7.30 -21.13 5.28
C GLU A 123 6.86 -20.27 4.09
N GLU A 124 7.25 -18.99 4.08
CA GLU A 124 6.98 -18.08 2.97
C GLU A 124 7.70 -18.53 1.69
N LEU A 125 7.00 -18.48 0.57
CA LEU A 125 7.51 -18.78 -0.75
C LEU A 125 7.85 -17.50 -1.50
N HIS A 126 9.09 -17.43 -1.98
CA HIS A 126 9.54 -16.35 -2.86
C HIS A 126 9.68 -16.81 -4.33
N ASP A 127 9.92 -18.10 -4.56
CA ASP A 127 10.05 -18.65 -5.91
C ASP A 127 8.69 -18.86 -6.57
N ASN A 128 8.58 -18.51 -7.87
CA ASN A 128 7.36 -18.68 -8.68
C ASN A 128 6.14 -17.90 -8.15
N VAL A 129 6.40 -16.86 -7.36
CA VAL A 129 5.40 -15.96 -6.80
C VAL A 129 5.60 -14.56 -7.39
N ASP A 130 4.50 -13.91 -7.78
CA ASP A 130 4.51 -12.53 -8.26
C ASP A 130 3.60 -11.68 -7.37
N HIS A 131 4.14 -10.60 -6.81
CA HIS A 131 3.41 -9.72 -5.90
C HIS A 131 2.85 -8.52 -6.67
N GLY A 132 1.54 -8.36 -6.63
CA GLY A 132 0.86 -7.18 -7.15
C GLY A 132 0.97 -5.97 -6.22
N GLU A 133 0.68 -4.80 -6.77
CA GLU A 133 0.60 -3.56 -6.02
C GLU A 133 -0.68 -3.50 -5.16
N ILE A 134 -0.65 -2.62 -4.15
CA ILE A 134 -1.85 -2.24 -3.40
C ILE A 134 -2.59 -1.17 -4.21
N LEU A 135 -3.83 -1.47 -4.59
CA LEU A 135 -4.66 -0.59 -5.41
C LEU A 135 -5.85 -0.06 -4.60
N PRO A 136 -6.24 1.22 -4.78
CA PRO A 136 -7.39 1.78 -4.10
C PRO A 136 -8.71 1.33 -4.74
N ASN A 137 -9.75 1.18 -3.92
CA ASN A 137 -11.14 1.02 -4.33
C ASN A 137 -11.89 2.37 -4.24
N HIS A 138 -13.04 2.47 -4.93
CA HIS A 138 -13.87 3.68 -4.94
C HIS A 138 -14.50 4.03 -3.58
N ASP A 139 -14.64 3.05 -2.69
CA ASP A 139 -15.20 3.22 -1.34
C ASP A 139 -14.16 3.62 -0.29
N GLY A 140 -12.90 3.80 -0.70
CA GLY A 140 -11.80 4.15 0.20
C GLY A 140 -11.16 2.96 0.93
N SER A 141 -11.53 1.73 0.58
CA SER A 141 -10.79 0.51 0.92
C SER A 141 -9.70 0.22 -0.12
N PHE A 142 -8.94 -0.85 0.08
CA PHE A 142 -7.85 -1.28 -0.80
C PHE A 142 -8.03 -2.72 -1.26
N GLN A 143 -7.28 -3.07 -2.31
CA GLN A 143 -7.16 -4.41 -2.84
C GLN A 143 -5.71 -4.74 -3.21
N MET A 144 -5.34 -6.01 -3.22
CA MET A 144 -4.04 -6.49 -3.70
C MET A 144 -4.15 -7.94 -4.16
N SER A 145 -3.15 -8.41 -4.91
CA SER A 145 -3.05 -9.81 -5.36
C SER A 145 -1.64 -10.36 -5.26
N VAL A 146 -1.52 -11.67 -5.04
CA VAL A 146 -0.26 -12.41 -5.13
C VAL A 146 -0.51 -13.68 -5.92
N ASP A 147 0.23 -13.82 -7.02
CA ASP A 147 0.03 -14.86 -8.02
C ASP A 147 1.05 -15.98 -7.83
N LEU A 148 0.57 -17.23 -7.76
CA LEU A 148 1.42 -18.42 -7.67
C LEU A 148 1.37 -19.19 -8.98
N ASN A 149 2.53 -19.43 -9.59
CA ASN A 149 2.62 -20.30 -10.75
C ASN A 149 2.52 -21.78 -10.32
N VAL A 150 1.34 -22.35 -10.50
CA VAL A 150 1.02 -23.76 -10.16
C VAL A 150 1.39 -24.75 -11.26
N SER A 151 1.88 -24.31 -12.42
CA SER A 151 2.26 -25.22 -13.52
C SER A 151 3.51 -26.04 -13.21
N SER A 152 4.26 -25.67 -12.17
CA SER A 152 5.50 -26.31 -11.74
C SER A 152 5.29 -27.51 -10.81
N PHE A 153 4.06 -27.81 -10.38
CA PHE A 153 3.76 -28.94 -9.50
C PHE A 153 2.33 -29.49 -9.67
N PRO A 154 2.09 -30.79 -9.43
CA PRO A 154 0.77 -31.38 -9.61
C PRO A 154 -0.22 -30.97 -8.51
N ALA A 155 -1.51 -30.99 -8.85
CA ALA A 155 -2.62 -30.60 -7.98
C ALA A 155 -2.68 -31.36 -6.64
N GLU A 156 -2.11 -32.56 -6.59
CA GLU A 156 -2.02 -33.41 -5.40
C GLU A 156 -1.21 -32.77 -4.25
N HIS A 157 -0.36 -31.79 -4.56
CA HIS A 157 0.48 -31.09 -3.57
C HIS A 157 -0.10 -29.74 -3.13
N TRP A 158 -1.26 -29.34 -3.67
CA TRP A 158 -1.82 -28.02 -3.42
C TRP A 158 -2.27 -27.82 -1.97
N ASP A 159 -2.59 -28.90 -1.26
CA ASP A 159 -3.00 -28.89 0.15
C ASP A 159 -1.95 -28.29 1.10
N LYS A 160 -0.68 -28.30 0.69
CA LYS A 160 0.45 -27.72 1.42
C LYS A 160 0.56 -26.21 1.27
N TYR A 161 -0.08 -25.64 0.25
CA TYR A 161 0.04 -24.22 -0.10
C TYR A 161 -1.11 -23.42 0.52
N ARG A 162 -0.77 -22.27 1.10
CA ARG A 162 -1.73 -21.35 1.70
C ARG A 162 -1.39 -19.94 1.28
N CYS A 163 -2.40 -19.19 0.85
CA CYS A 163 -2.27 -17.74 0.75
C CYS A 163 -2.61 -17.13 2.11
N VAL A 164 -1.73 -16.25 2.58
CA VAL A 164 -1.81 -15.60 3.88
C VAL A 164 -1.88 -14.10 3.65
N PHE A 165 -2.92 -13.46 4.20
CA PHE A 165 -3.06 -12.00 4.25
C PHE A 165 -2.96 -11.55 5.71
N GLN A 166 -2.11 -10.56 5.96
CA GLN A 166 -1.83 -9.99 7.27
C GLN A 166 -2.14 -8.48 7.26
N LEU A 167 -2.86 -8.05 8.28
CA LEU A 167 -3.16 -6.64 8.53
C LEU A 167 -3.01 -6.39 10.04
N SER A 168 -2.35 -5.29 10.38
CA SER A 168 -2.05 -4.97 11.78
C SER A 168 -3.33 -4.90 12.63
N GLY A 169 -3.28 -5.48 13.83
CA GLY A 169 -4.37 -5.44 14.80
C GLY A 169 -5.54 -6.40 14.51
N VAL A 170 -5.47 -7.22 13.45
CA VAL A 170 -6.49 -8.24 13.14
C VAL A 170 -5.86 -9.61 12.93
N LYS A 171 -6.70 -10.65 12.98
CA LYS A 171 -6.28 -12.03 12.73
C LYS A 171 -6.03 -12.26 11.25
N ASP A 172 -4.92 -12.91 10.94
CA ASP A 172 -4.54 -13.34 9.60
C ASP A 172 -5.68 -14.06 8.87
N GLN A 173 -5.88 -13.69 7.61
CA GLN A 173 -6.80 -14.36 6.70
C GLN A 173 -6.01 -15.39 5.89
N VAL A 174 -6.36 -16.67 6.05
CA VAL A 174 -5.62 -17.78 5.44
C VAL A 174 -6.57 -18.60 4.58
N ILE A 175 -6.24 -18.74 3.30
CA ILE A 175 -6.97 -19.61 2.36
C ILE A 175 -6.04 -20.70 1.84
N ARG A 176 -6.47 -21.96 1.96
CA ARG A 176 -5.74 -23.11 1.43
C ARG A 176 -5.95 -23.17 -0.09
N LEU A 177 -4.89 -23.45 -0.84
CA LEU A 177 -5.01 -23.73 -2.26
C LEU A 177 -5.78 -25.03 -2.48
N ASP A 178 -6.94 -24.93 -3.13
CA ASP A 178 -7.82 -26.05 -3.42
C ASP A 178 -8.60 -25.75 -4.70
N SER A 179 -8.61 -26.70 -5.63
CA SER A 179 -9.31 -26.52 -6.92
C SER A 179 -10.82 -26.30 -6.73
N ALA A 180 -11.41 -26.78 -5.63
CA ALA A 180 -12.82 -26.60 -5.34
C ALA A 180 -13.20 -25.16 -4.97
N VAL A 181 -12.26 -24.35 -4.47
CA VAL A 181 -12.53 -22.97 -4.03
C VAL A 181 -12.05 -21.91 -5.03
N ILE A 182 -11.30 -22.33 -6.06
CA ILE A 182 -10.85 -21.45 -7.14
C ILE A 182 -12.04 -20.98 -7.96
N ARG A 183 -12.16 -19.65 -8.12
CA ARG A 183 -13.16 -19.02 -8.98
C ARG A 183 -12.56 -18.81 -10.37
N THR A 184 -13.29 -19.24 -11.39
CA THR A 184 -12.94 -19.05 -12.80
C THR A 184 -14.14 -18.58 -13.59
N ASN A 185 -13.92 -17.75 -14.60
CA ASN A 185 -14.94 -17.25 -15.51
C ASN A 185 -15.17 -18.18 -16.72
N ARG A 186 -14.54 -19.35 -16.76
CA ARG A 186 -14.81 -20.36 -17.80
C ARG A 186 -16.25 -20.86 -17.68
N GLY A 187 -17.00 -20.85 -18.77
CA GLY A 187 -18.28 -21.56 -18.85
C GLY A 187 -18.08 -23.04 -18.55
N LYS A 188 -19.00 -23.66 -17.80
CA LYS A 188 -18.95 -25.11 -17.49
C LYS A 188 -18.75 -25.90 -18.78
N THR A 189 -17.68 -26.67 -18.87
CA THR A 189 -17.47 -27.61 -19.99
C THR A 189 -18.54 -28.70 -19.94
N ALA A 190 -18.89 -29.28 -21.09
CA ALA A 190 -19.95 -30.29 -21.20
C ALA A 190 -19.77 -31.47 -20.22
N SER A 191 -18.53 -31.86 -19.91
CA SER A 191 -18.21 -32.94 -18.96
C SER A 191 -18.57 -32.62 -17.51
N GLN A 192 -18.64 -31.34 -17.10
CA GLN A 192 -19.05 -30.95 -15.74
C GLN A 192 -20.58 -30.94 -15.55
N ARG A 193 -21.36 -31.07 -16.64
CA ARG A 193 -22.83 -31.19 -16.57
C ARG A 193 -23.30 -32.62 -16.31
N LEU A 194 -22.45 -33.62 -16.56
CA LEU A 194 -22.81 -35.04 -16.48
C LEU A 194 -22.60 -35.66 -15.09
N ASN A 195 -21.83 -35.02 -14.20
CA ASN A 195 -21.62 -35.48 -12.82
C ASN A 195 -22.68 -34.94 -11.83
N GLY A 196 -23.82 -34.48 -12.33
CA GLY A 196 -24.90 -33.85 -11.55
C GLY A 196 -26.22 -34.63 -11.55
N TYR A 197 -26.20 -35.91 -11.94
CA TYR A 197 -27.35 -36.82 -11.83
C TYR A 197 -26.96 -38.08 -11.08
#